data_AF-A0A961PBS8-F1
#
_entry.id   AF-A0A961PBS8-F1
#
_cell.length_a   1.000
_cell.length_b   1.000
_cell.length_c   1.000
_cell.angle_alpha   90.00
_cell.angle_beta   90.00
_cell.angle_gamma   90.00
#
_symmetry.space_group_name_H-M   'P 1'
#
loop_
_entity.id
_entity.type
_entity.pdbx_description
1 polymer ?
#
loop_
_entity_poly.entity_id
_entity_poly.type
_entity_poly.pdbx_seq_one_letter_code
_entity_poly.pdbx_strand_id
1 'polypeptide(L)'
;MQAPRRRAGPLVWLHVGSELEALGVPDLIDRLRDEREDIAVLVTVTRRGPDELLASRLPRDADVQRAPGATLHAVTAFLEQWRPDVCIWADNTLEPLLINATGKAGIPMFLVDARVPERTGWRWFPGQRRALLRRFAAIIASDAQSAEGLKALGAPPDRI
;
A
#
# COMPACT_ATOMS: atom_id res chain seq x y z
N MET A 1 -12.33 7.64 -21.89
CA MET A 1 -12.59 8.15 -20.53
C MET A 1 -11.38 8.95 -20.09
N GLN A 2 -11.54 10.22 -19.69
CA GLN A 2 -10.44 11.00 -19.12
C GLN A 2 -10.01 10.38 -17.78
N ALA A 3 -8.71 10.19 -17.60
CA ALA A 3 -8.19 9.72 -16.33
C ALA A 3 -8.40 10.82 -15.26
N PRO A 4 -8.84 10.46 -14.04
CA PRO A 4 -9.05 11.44 -12.98
C PRO A 4 -7.75 12.18 -12.67
N ARG A 5 -7.86 13.49 -12.46
CA ARG A 5 -6.71 14.39 -12.28
C ARG A 5 -6.35 14.44 -10.80
N ARG A 6 -5.07 14.24 -10.47
CA ARG A 6 -4.53 14.36 -9.11
C ARG A 6 -4.92 15.71 -8.51
N ARG A 7 -5.44 15.69 -7.28
CA ARG A 7 -5.67 16.90 -6.46
C ARG A 7 -4.35 17.57 -6.10
N ALA A 8 -4.39 18.89 -5.86
CA ALA A 8 -3.24 19.63 -5.37
C ALA A 8 -2.89 19.23 -3.93
N GLY A 9 -1.64 19.44 -3.53
CA GLY A 9 -1.14 19.06 -2.21
C GLY A 9 -0.41 17.71 -2.19
N PRO A 10 0.17 17.34 -1.03
CA PRO A 10 0.79 16.04 -0.86
C PRO A 10 -0.23 14.92 -1.00
N LEU A 11 0.14 13.86 -1.70
CA LEU A 11 -0.72 12.73 -1.97
C LEU A 11 -0.25 11.52 -1.16
N VAL A 12 -1.11 11.05 -0.26
CA VAL A 12 -0.98 9.75 0.40
C VAL A 12 -1.69 8.71 -0.47
N TRP A 13 -0.93 7.70 -0.92
CA TRP A 13 -1.48 6.56 -1.65
C TRP A 13 -1.65 5.35 -0.72
N LEU A 14 -2.90 4.98 -0.47
CA LEU A 14 -3.29 3.79 0.29
C LEU A 14 -3.51 2.62 -0.68
N HIS A 15 -2.59 1.66 -0.68
CA HIS A 15 -2.68 0.45 -1.51
C HIS A 15 -3.15 -0.73 -0.66
N VAL A 16 -4.31 -1.30 -1.02
CA VAL A 16 -5.03 -2.25 -0.17
C VAL A 16 -5.32 -3.54 -0.94
N GLY A 17 -5.12 -4.69 -0.29
CA GLY A 17 -5.20 -5.97 -0.99
C GLY A 17 -6.63 -6.46 -1.23
N SER A 18 -7.55 -6.11 -0.34
CA SER A 18 -8.94 -6.54 -0.35
C SER A 18 -9.84 -5.62 0.48
N GLU A 19 -11.16 -5.77 0.33
CA GLU A 19 -12.14 -5.01 1.14
C GLU A 19 -12.02 -5.28 2.65
N LEU A 20 -11.62 -6.49 3.05
CA LEU A 20 -11.41 -6.83 4.46
C LEU A 20 -10.17 -6.12 5.02
N GLU A 21 -9.09 -6.06 4.25
CA GLU A 21 -7.88 -5.30 4.61
C GLU A 21 -8.15 -3.78 4.57
N ALA A 22 -9.23 -3.35 3.90
CA ALA A 22 -9.63 -1.95 3.82
C ALA A 22 -10.46 -1.46 5.01
N LEU A 23 -10.80 -2.32 5.99
CA LEU A 23 -11.70 -1.95 7.08
C LEU A 23 -11.17 -0.81 7.96
N GLY A 24 -9.85 -0.73 8.17
CA GLY A 24 -9.21 0.36 8.94
C GLY A 24 -8.84 1.60 8.11
N VAL A 25 -9.10 1.59 6.80
CA VAL A 25 -8.69 2.68 5.90
C VAL A 25 -9.44 3.98 6.18
N PRO A 26 -10.76 4.01 6.41
CA PRO A 26 -11.46 5.26 6.73
C PRO A 26 -10.88 5.95 7.97
N ASP A 27 -10.71 5.21 9.08
CA ASP A 27 -10.16 5.75 10.32
C ASP A 27 -8.73 6.30 10.14
N LEU A 28 -7.91 5.62 9.32
CA LEU A 28 -6.57 6.09 8.98
C LEU A 28 -6.62 7.39 8.18
N ILE A 29 -7.53 7.51 7.22
CA ILE A 29 -7.71 8.73 6.42
C ILE A 29 -8.10 9.91 7.33
N ASP A 30 -9.06 9.70 8.22
CA ASP A 30 -9.52 10.74 9.14
C ASP A 30 -8.36 11.19 10.06
N ARG A 31 -7.60 10.23 10.62
CA ARG A 31 -6.42 10.53 11.45
C ARG A 31 -5.33 11.31 10.70
N LEU A 32 -5.05 10.95 9.45
CA LEU A 32 -4.06 11.65 8.62
C LEU A 32 -4.47 13.10 8.36
N ARG A 33 -5.78 13.35 8.23
CA ARG A 33 -6.34 14.69 7.99
C ARG A 33 -6.42 15.53 9.25
N ASP A 34 -6.67 14.91 10.40
CA ASP A 34 -6.60 15.59 11.71
C ASP A 34 -5.19 16.15 11.96
N GLU A 35 -4.14 15.44 11.51
CA GLU A 35 -2.75 15.90 11.59
C GLU A 35 -2.40 16.91 10.50
N ARG A 36 -2.99 16.78 9.31
CA ARG A 36 -2.68 17.64 8.16
C ARG A 36 -3.84 17.72 7.15
N GLU A 37 -4.52 18.87 7.16
CA GLU A 37 -5.74 19.11 6.37
C GLU A 37 -5.52 19.17 4.85
N ASP A 38 -4.31 19.50 4.35
CA ASP A 38 -4.03 19.64 2.91
C ASP A 38 -3.64 18.33 2.20
N ILE A 39 -3.73 17.19 2.90
CA ILE A 39 -3.41 15.87 2.31
C ILE A 39 -4.53 15.42 1.36
N ALA A 40 -4.15 15.13 0.12
CA ALA A 40 -4.97 14.35 -0.80
C ALA A 40 -4.77 12.85 -0.53
N VAL A 41 -5.83 12.06 -0.68
CA VAL A 41 -5.79 10.61 -0.50
C VAL A 41 -6.23 9.90 -1.77
N LEU A 42 -5.39 8.97 -2.23
CA LEU A 42 -5.68 8.00 -3.28
C LEU A 42 -5.77 6.61 -2.67
N VAL A 43 -6.87 5.91 -2.88
CA VAL A 43 -7.05 4.51 -2.47
C VAL A 43 -7.05 3.62 -3.70
N THR A 44 -6.23 2.57 -3.70
CA THR A 44 -6.27 1.50 -4.71
C THR A 44 -6.56 0.15 -4.09
N VAL A 45 -7.37 -0.68 -4.75
CA VAL A 45 -7.66 -2.06 -4.32
C VAL A 45 -7.16 -3.07 -5.35
N THR A 46 -6.45 -4.11 -4.89
CA THR A 46 -5.83 -5.15 -5.73
C THR A 46 -6.83 -6.23 -6.15
N ARG A 47 -7.59 -6.80 -5.20
CA ARG A 47 -8.55 -7.89 -5.45
C ARG A 47 -9.99 -7.37 -5.43
N ARG A 48 -10.72 -7.55 -6.54
CA ARG A 48 -12.14 -7.19 -6.65
C ARG A 48 -13.01 -7.98 -5.66
N GLY A 49 -13.53 -7.30 -4.65
CA GLY A 49 -14.93 -7.47 -4.23
C GLY A 49 -15.82 -6.51 -5.04
N PRO A 50 -17.13 -6.42 -4.80
CA PRO A 50 -17.97 -5.42 -5.44
C PRO A 50 -17.46 -4.01 -5.10
N ASP A 51 -16.81 -3.34 -6.08
CA ASP A 51 -16.16 -2.01 -6.03
C ASP A 51 -16.95 -0.94 -5.22
N GLU A 52 -18.26 -1.09 -5.07
CA GLU A 52 -19.19 -0.18 -4.39
C GLU A 52 -19.09 -0.19 -2.87
N LEU A 53 -18.77 -1.32 -2.23
CA LEU A 53 -18.86 -1.40 -0.76
C LEU A 53 -17.76 -0.60 -0.08
N LEU A 54 -16.52 -0.66 -0.58
CA LEU A 54 -15.44 0.16 -0.03
C LEU A 54 -15.63 1.64 -0.37
N ALA A 55 -15.98 1.95 -1.63
CA ALA A 55 -16.19 3.33 -2.06
C ALA A 55 -17.31 4.03 -1.27
N SER A 56 -18.34 3.28 -0.84
CA SER A 56 -19.43 3.83 0.00
C SER A 56 -19.03 4.09 1.46
N ARG A 57 -17.93 3.52 1.94
CA ARG A 57 -17.41 3.69 3.31
C ARG A 57 -16.29 4.72 3.40
N LEU A 58 -15.64 5.02 2.30
CA LEU A 58 -14.57 6.01 2.27
C LEU A 58 -15.14 7.43 2.31
N PRO A 59 -14.41 8.40 2.89
CA PRO A 59 -14.75 9.81 2.78
C PRO A 59 -14.96 10.20 1.32
N ARG A 60 -16.00 11.01 1.04
CA ARG A 60 -16.41 11.39 -0.34
C ARG A 60 -15.31 12.05 -1.17
N ASP A 61 -14.30 12.57 -0.51
CA ASP A 61 -13.19 13.30 -1.07
C ASP A 61 -11.90 12.45 -1.20
N ALA A 62 -11.94 11.16 -0.84
CA ALA A 62 -10.89 10.20 -1.19
C ALA A 62 -11.07 9.72 -2.63
N ASP A 63 -10.01 9.77 -3.44
CA ASP A 63 -10.05 9.29 -4.81
C ASP A 63 -9.82 7.77 -4.83
N VAL A 64 -10.82 7.00 -5.30
CA VAL A 64 -10.72 5.53 -5.39
C VAL A 64 -10.40 5.11 -6.82
N GLN A 65 -9.33 4.34 -6.99
CA GLN A 65 -8.87 3.85 -8.29
C GLN A 65 -8.56 2.36 -8.26
N ARG A 66 -8.39 1.78 -9.44
CA ARG A 66 -7.83 0.44 -9.54
C ARG A 66 -6.33 0.48 -9.28
N ALA A 67 -5.81 -0.56 -8.65
CA ALA A 67 -4.37 -0.78 -8.63
C ALA A 67 -3.83 -0.85 -10.07
N PRO A 68 -2.59 -0.39 -10.33
CA PRO A 68 -1.99 -0.53 -11.66
C PRO A 68 -1.92 -2.00 -12.06
N GLY A 69 -2.06 -2.27 -13.36
CA GLY A 69 -1.86 -3.62 -13.87
C GLY A 69 -0.44 -4.13 -13.61
N ALA A 70 -0.26 -5.45 -13.58
CA ALA A 70 1.01 -6.13 -13.30
C ALA A 70 2.03 -6.05 -14.47
N THR A 71 2.17 -4.89 -15.11
CA THR A 71 3.18 -4.62 -16.14
C THR A 71 3.98 -3.39 -15.78
N LEU A 72 5.26 -3.36 -16.16
CA LEU A 72 6.12 -2.21 -15.85
C LEU A 72 5.55 -0.91 -16.45
N HIS A 73 4.99 -0.99 -17.66
CA HIS A 73 4.34 0.16 -18.31
C HIS A 73 3.16 0.69 -17.50
N ALA A 74 2.26 -0.17 -17.03
CA ALA A 74 1.10 0.24 -16.26
C ALA A 74 1.49 0.84 -14.91
N VAL A 75 2.47 0.23 -14.22
CA VAL A 75 2.97 0.74 -12.95
C VAL A 75 3.67 2.09 -13.12
N THR A 76 4.55 2.24 -14.11
CA THR A 76 5.23 3.51 -14.37
C THR A 76 4.23 4.61 -14.73
N ALA A 77 3.27 4.33 -15.62
CA ALA A 77 2.24 5.30 -15.99
C ALA A 77 1.39 5.74 -14.78
N PHE A 78 1.05 4.80 -13.89
CA PHE A 78 0.33 5.11 -12.65
C PHE A 78 1.16 6.02 -11.73
N LEU A 79 2.43 5.70 -11.48
CA LEU A 79 3.30 6.51 -10.63
C LEU A 79 3.56 7.90 -11.24
N GLU A 80 3.68 8.02 -12.56
CA GLU A 80 3.87 9.30 -13.26
C GLU A 80 2.61 10.18 -13.24
N GLN A 81 1.43 9.56 -13.27
CA GLN A 81 0.14 10.25 -13.22
C GLN A 81 -0.14 10.78 -11.80
N TRP A 82 0.00 9.93 -10.78
CA TRP A 82 -0.39 10.26 -9.41
C TRP A 82 0.74 10.94 -8.62
N ARG A 83 1.99 10.54 -8.86
CA ARG A 83 3.19 11.03 -8.17
C ARG A 83 3.03 11.10 -6.65
N PRO A 84 2.63 10.01 -5.97
CA PRO A 84 2.35 10.05 -4.55
C PRO A 84 3.59 10.43 -3.76
N ASP A 85 3.39 11.19 -2.70
CA ASP A 85 4.44 11.64 -1.79
C ASP A 85 4.80 10.55 -0.76
N VAL A 86 3.83 9.67 -0.47
CA VAL A 86 4.02 8.49 0.36
C VAL A 86 3.05 7.38 -0.07
N CYS A 87 3.48 6.14 0.08
CA CYS A 87 2.64 4.96 -0.11
C CYS A 87 2.48 4.20 1.21
N ILE A 88 1.24 3.95 1.62
CA ILE A 88 0.88 3.10 2.75
C ILE A 88 0.27 1.83 2.17
N TRP A 89 0.85 0.70 2.54
CA TRP A 89 0.57 -0.62 2.00
C TRP A 89 -0.16 -1.43 3.06
N ALA A 90 -1.41 -1.78 2.79
CA ALA A 90 -2.27 -2.64 3.60
C ALA A 90 -2.68 -3.88 2.78
N ASP A 91 -1.68 -4.55 2.21
CA ASP A 91 -1.84 -5.78 1.41
C ASP A 91 -0.69 -6.74 1.75
N ASN A 92 -1.04 -7.94 2.21
CA ASN A 92 -0.07 -8.95 2.63
C ASN A 92 0.45 -9.85 1.49
N THR A 93 0.01 -9.64 0.24
CA THR A 93 0.46 -10.40 -0.94
C THR A 93 1.81 -9.93 -1.50
N LEU A 94 2.21 -8.69 -1.18
CA LEU A 94 3.44 -8.00 -1.61
C LEU A 94 3.78 -8.16 -3.10
N GLU A 95 3.24 -7.28 -3.94
CA GLU A 95 3.50 -7.28 -5.38
C GLU A 95 4.93 -6.80 -5.73
N PRO A 96 5.87 -7.69 -6.11
CA PRO A 96 7.29 -7.33 -6.19
C PRO A 96 7.60 -6.26 -7.23
N LEU A 97 6.86 -6.25 -8.35
CA LEU A 97 7.02 -5.28 -9.41
C LEU A 97 6.63 -3.88 -8.93
N LEU A 98 5.47 -3.77 -8.29
CA LEU A 98 4.92 -2.50 -7.81
C LEU A 98 5.79 -1.94 -6.68
N ILE A 99 6.16 -2.76 -5.69
CA ILE A 99 7.07 -2.36 -4.60
C ILE A 99 8.40 -1.84 -5.16
N ASN A 100 9.00 -2.57 -6.10
CA ASN A 100 10.29 -2.16 -6.67
C ASN A 100 10.19 -0.88 -7.50
N ALA A 101 9.13 -0.72 -8.30
CA ALA A 101 8.93 0.49 -9.09
C ALA A 101 8.67 1.71 -8.20
N THR A 102 7.83 1.59 -7.18
CA THR A 102 7.55 2.65 -6.20
C THR A 102 8.82 3.06 -5.45
N GLY A 103 9.60 2.09 -4.97
CA GLY A 103 10.89 2.37 -4.32
C GLY A 103 11.92 3.00 -5.26
N LYS A 104 11.95 2.62 -6.54
CA LYS A 104 12.82 3.26 -7.56
C LYS A 104 12.42 4.69 -7.88
N ALA A 105 11.12 5.00 -7.79
CA ALA A 105 10.60 6.36 -7.93
C ALA A 105 10.91 7.25 -6.71
N GLY A 106 11.58 6.71 -5.66
CA GLY A 106 11.93 7.46 -4.46
C GLY A 106 10.78 7.68 -3.49
N ILE A 107 9.66 6.98 -3.69
CA ILE A 107 8.45 7.14 -2.88
C ILE A 107 8.60 6.30 -1.60
N PRO A 108 8.58 6.90 -0.40
CA PRO A 108 8.65 6.16 0.84
C PRO A 108 7.42 5.25 0.99
N MET A 109 7.65 4.01 1.41
CA MET A 109 6.60 3.01 1.61
C MET A 109 6.50 2.58 3.07
N PHE A 110 5.29 2.41 3.57
CA PHE A 110 5.00 1.88 4.90
C PHE A 110 4.11 0.65 4.76
N LEU A 111 4.47 -0.47 5.40
CA LEU A 111 3.61 -1.66 5.44
C LEU A 111 2.84 -1.63 6.75
N VAL A 112 1.51 -1.68 6.72
CA VAL A 112 0.65 -1.61 7.90
C VAL A 112 -0.28 -2.81 7.98
N ASP A 113 -0.72 -3.15 9.20
CA ASP A 113 -1.43 -4.41 9.51
C ASP A 113 -0.72 -5.62 8.90
N ALA A 114 0.62 -5.63 9.03
CA ALA A 114 1.47 -6.62 8.39
C ALA A 114 1.34 -7.97 9.12
N ARG A 115 0.91 -8.99 8.38
CA ARG A 115 0.74 -10.36 8.85
C ARG A 115 1.70 -11.29 8.13
N VAL A 116 2.08 -12.37 8.79
CA VAL A 116 2.83 -13.46 8.16
C VAL A 116 1.83 -14.27 7.34
N PRO A 117 1.93 -14.31 6.01
CA PRO A 117 0.93 -14.99 5.21
C PRO A 117 1.05 -16.52 5.34
N GLU A 118 -0.09 -17.18 5.19
CA GLU A 118 -0.17 -18.64 5.14
C GLU A 118 0.48 -19.17 3.84
N ARG A 119 1.80 -19.40 3.92
CA ARG A 119 2.67 -20.25 3.07
C ARG A 119 2.74 -20.01 1.55
N THR A 120 1.80 -19.35 0.88
CA THR A 120 1.71 -19.35 -0.60
C THR A 120 2.24 -18.09 -1.27
N GLY A 121 1.98 -16.89 -0.71
CA GLY A 121 2.35 -15.62 -1.32
C GLY A 121 3.86 -15.34 -1.36
N TRP A 122 4.63 -15.91 -0.42
CA TRP A 122 6.03 -15.56 -0.20
C TRP A 122 7.01 -16.71 -0.53
N ARG A 123 6.63 -17.60 -1.45
CA ARG A 123 7.44 -18.73 -1.97
C ARG A 123 8.69 -18.30 -2.77
N TRP A 124 9.15 -17.06 -2.61
CA TRP A 124 10.37 -16.56 -3.25
C TRP A 124 11.63 -17.06 -2.54
N PHE A 125 12.78 -16.92 -3.19
CA PHE A 125 14.06 -17.17 -2.53
C PHE A 125 14.24 -16.21 -1.33
N PRO A 126 14.86 -16.64 -0.21
CA PRO A 126 15.02 -15.81 0.99
C PRO A 126 15.58 -14.40 0.71
N GLY A 127 16.53 -14.29 -0.23
CA GLY A 127 17.10 -13.01 -0.64
C GLY A 127 16.09 -12.04 -1.27
N GLN A 128 15.12 -12.55 -2.03
CA GLN A 128 14.10 -11.72 -2.68
C GLN A 128 13.11 -11.16 -1.65
N ARG A 129 12.66 -11.98 -0.71
CA ARG A 129 11.78 -11.54 0.40
C ARG A 129 12.41 -10.41 1.20
N ARG A 130 13.65 -10.63 1.64
CA ARG A 130 14.44 -9.64 2.37
C ARG A 130 14.62 -8.35 1.57
N ALA A 131 14.90 -8.46 0.27
CA ALA A 131 15.07 -7.29 -0.58
C ALA A 131 13.78 -6.46 -0.70
N LEU A 132 12.61 -7.10 -0.80
CA LEU A 132 11.32 -6.42 -0.83
C LEU A 132 10.99 -5.76 0.52
N LEU A 133 11.13 -6.49 1.62
CA LEU A 133 10.88 -5.97 2.97
C LEU A 133 11.73 -4.74 3.29
N ARG A 134 12.98 -4.70 2.81
CA ARG A 134 13.88 -3.54 2.98
C ARG A 134 13.45 -2.29 2.20
N ARG A 135 12.48 -2.38 1.30
CA ARG A 135 11.93 -1.22 0.59
C ARG A 135 10.98 -0.40 1.46
N PHE A 136 10.45 -0.99 2.53
CA PHE A 136 9.57 -0.30 3.46
C PHE A 136 10.40 0.49 4.48
N ALA A 137 10.03 1.75 4.67
CA ALA A 137 10.61 2.64 5.67
C ALA A 137 10.23 2.21 7.09
N ALA A 138 9.02 1.69 7.28
CA ALA A 138 8.59 0.98 8.49
C ALA A 138 7.52 -0.08 8.15
N ILE A 139 7.39 -1.07 9.04
CA ILE A 139 6.54 -2.24 8.92
C ILE A 139 5.80 -2.41 10.24
N ILE A 140 4.55 -1.97 10.29
CA ILE A 140 3.70 -2.07 11.47
C ILE A 140 3.03 -3.46 11.44
N ALA A 141 3.54 -4.38 12.24
CA ALA A 141 2.96 -5.71 12.39
C ALA A 141 1.61 -5.67 13.12
N SER A 142 0.69 -6.57 12.75
CA SER A 142 -0.64 -6.66 13.38
C SER A 142 -0.57 -7.09 14.85
N ASP A 143 0.40 -7.93 15.20
CA ASP A 143 0.63 -8.45 16.54
C ASP A 143 2.09 -8.91 16.72
N ALA A 144 2.45 -9.28 17.94
CA ALA A 144 3.79 -9.74 18.28
C ALA A 144 4.20 -11.02 17.51
N GLN A 145 3.26 -11.92 17.25
CA GLN A 145 3.54 -13.15 16.49
C GLN A 145 3.89 -12.84 15.03
N SER A 146 3.17 -11.89 14.43
CA SER A 146 3.40 -11.39 13.08
C SER A 146 4.74 -10.67 12.99
N ALA A 147 5.09 -9.86 14.01
CA ALA A 147 6.41 -9.22 14.08
C ALA A 147 7.54 -10.25 14.08
N GLU A 148 7.45 -11.31 14.90
CA GLU A 148 8.46 -12.37 14.94
C GLU A 148 8.56 -13.13 13.62
N GLY A 149 7.43 -13.45 12.97
CA GLY A 149 7.47 -14.10 11.67
C GLY A 149 7.99 -13.19 10.56
N LEU A 150 7.73 -11.87 10.59
CA LEU A 150 8.31 -10.91 9.65
C LEU A 150 9.83 -10.83 9.82
N LYS A 151 10.35 -10.84 11.06
CA LYS A 151 11.79 -10.97 11.34
C LYS A 151 12.35 -12.25 10.74
N ALA A 152 11.68 -13.38 10.93
CA ALA A 152 12.08 -14.67 10.37
C ALA A 152 12.07 -14.68 8.82
N LEU A 153 11.20 -13.88 8.19
CA LEU A 153 11.16 -13.68 6.74
C LEU A 153 12.26 -12.74 6.22
N GLY A 154 13.01 -12.09 7.12
CA GLY A 154 14.16 -11.24 6.80
C GLY A 154 13.86 -9.75 6.84
N ALA A 155 12.75 -9.32 7.46
CA ALA A 155 12.50 -7.91 7.72
C ALA A 155 13.57 -7.36 8.68
N PRO A 156 14.12 -6.15 8.44
CA PRO A 156 15.06 -5.54 9.37
C PRO A 156 14.38 -5.25 10.72
N PRO A 157 14.94 -5.68 11.87
CA PRO A 157 14.33 -5.43 13.18
C PRO A 157 14.17 -3.95 13.54
N ASP A 158 15.00 -3.07 12.99
CA ASP A 158 14.91 -1.61 13.13
C ASP A 158 13.76 -0.98 12.32
N ARG A 159 13.09 -1.78 11.49
CA ARG A 159 11.99 -1.36 10.61
C ARG A 159 10.64 -1.94 11.04
N ILE A 160 10.59 -2.81 12.05
CA ILE A 160 9.35 -3.41 12.57
C ILE A 160 8.94 -2.69 13.85
#